data_AF-A0A7G2F5X7-F1
#
_entry.id   AF-A0A7G2F5X7-F1
#
_cell.length_a   1.000
_cell.length_b   1.000
_cell.length_c   1.000
_cell.angle_alpha   90.00
_cell.angle_beta   90.00
_cell.angle_gamma   90.00
#
_symmetry.space_group_name_H-M   'P 1'
#
loop_
_entity.id
_entity.type
_entity.pdbx_description
1 polymer ?
#
loop_
_entity_poly.entity_id
_entity_poly.type
_entity_poly.pdbx_seq_one_letter_code
_entity_poly.pdbx_strand_id
1 'polypeptide(L)'
;MRRRPGIGGLQKAAAARDQYRLLGENVAKLRTDMMKEQLSTFRSQLEEFARKHKNDIRKNPAFRAQFHEMCANIGVDPLASNKGFWAELLGIGDFYYELGVQIIEVCMLTRSHNGGLISLQELCNHLRQRRKKDREAVTEDDCLRAISKLKVLGSGFETITRSWSWLRAKAL
;
A
#
# COMPACT_ATOMS: atom_id res chain seq x y z
N MET A 1 -51.29 -52.31 -4.12
CA MET A 1 -50.46 -51.91 -5.28
C MET A 1 -49.55 -50.75 -4.84
N ARG A 2 -48.26 -51.00 -4.58
CA ARG A 2 -47.33 -50.00 -4.02
C ARG A 2 -46.77 -49.16 -5.17
N ARG A 3 -47.25 -47.92 -5.33
CA ARG A 3 -46.75 -46.99 -6.37
C ARG A 3 -45.25 -46.75 -6.12
N ARG A 4 -44.40 -47.17 -7.05
CA ARG A 4 -42.97 -46.89 -7.03
C ARG A 4 -42.76 -45.36 -7.01
N PRO A 5 -41.87 -44.80 -6.18
CA PRO A 5 -41.52 -43.38 -6.25
C PRO A 5 -41.15 -43.03 -7.70
N GLY A 6 -41.92 -42.15 -8.33
CA GLY A 6 -41.85 -41.89 -9.76
C GLY A 6 -40.61 -41.07 -10.11
N ILE A 7 -39.87 -41.50 -11.12
CA ILE A 7 -38.69 -40.83 -11.70
C ILE A 7 -38.97 -39.34 -12.03
N GLY A 8 -40.22 -39.00 -12.38
CA GLY A 8 -40.63 -37.60 -12.63
C GLY A 8 -40.53 -36.67 -11.41
N GLY A 9 -40.67 -37.19 -10.17
CA GLY A 9 -40.46 -36.40 -8.95
C GLY A 9 -38.98 -36.08 -8.72
N LEU A 10 -38.10 -37.04 -9.03
CA LEU A 10 -36.64 -36.85 -8.97
C LEU A 10 -36.16 -35.88 -10.05
N GLN A 11 -36.70 -35.95 -11.27
CA GLN A 11 -36.39 -35.01 -12.35
C GLN A 11 -36.86 -33.58 -12.01
N LYS A 12 -38.06 -33.42 -11.45
CA LYS A 12 -38.56 -32.11 -10.97
C LYS A 12 -37.69 -31.54 -9.84
N ALA A 13 -37.28 -32.39 -8.89
CA ALA A 13 -36.39 -31.98 -7.80
C ALA A 13 -35.00 -31.59 -8.31
N ALA A 14 -34.45 -32.33 -9.28
CA ALA A 14 -33.18 -31.99 -9.93
C ALA A 14 -33.27 -30.65 -10.69
N ALA A 15 -34.33 -30.45 -11.49
CA ALA A 15 -34.55 -29.21 -12.22
C ALA A 15 -34.72 -27.99 -11.30
N ALA A 16 -35.45 -28.14 -10.18
CA ALA A 16 -35.58 -27.08 -9.17
C ALA A 16 -34.23 -26.74 -8.54
N ARG A 17 -33.42 -27.76 -8.19
CA ARG A 17 -32.06 -27.55 -7.64
C ARG A 17 -31.17 -26.80 -8.62
N ASP A 18 -31.21 -27.14 -9.90
CA ASP A 18 -30.42 -26.47 -10.94
C ASP A 18 -30.86 -25.02 -11.14
N GLN A 19 -32.18 -24.73 -11.07
CA GLN A 19 -32.69 -23.37 -11.10
C GLN A 19 -32.22 -22.54 -9.89
N TYR A 20 -32.26 -23.09 -8.68
CA TYR A 20 -31.74 -22.40 -7.49
C TYR A 20 -30.23 -22.16 -7.57
N ARG A 21 -29.47 -23.11 -8.13
CA ARG A 21 -28.03 -22.94 -8.37
C ARG A 21 -27.76 -21.80 -9.34
N LEU A 22 -28.44 -21.77 -10.48
CA LEU A 22 -28.30 -20.70 -11.48
C LEU A 22 -28.70 -19.34 -10.92
N LEU A 23 -29.77 -19.27 -10.12
CA LEU A 23 -30.17 -18.04 -9.45
C LEU A 23 -29.09 -17.58 -8.45
N GLY A 24 -28.52 -18.50 -7.67
CA GLY A 24 -27.42 -18.22 -6.74
C GLY A 24 -26.16 -17.69 -7.45
N GLU A 25 -25.78 -18.32 -8.57
CA GLU A 25 -24.67 -17.89 -9.42
C GLU A 25 -24.92 -16.48 -9.99
N ASN A 26 -26.13 -16.20 -10.47
CA ASN A 26 -26.50 -14.87 -10.98
C ASN A 26 -26.46 -13.80 -9.89
N VAL A 27 -26.97 -14.08 -8.68
CA VAL A 27 -26.91 -13.15 -7.55
C VAL A 27 -25.46 -12.88 -7.13
N ALA A 28 -24.62 -13.92 -7.08
CA ALA A 28 -23.19 -13.75 -6.77
C ALA A 28 -22.47 -12.90 -7.83
N LYS A 29 -22.78 -13.12 -9.11
CA LYS A 29 -22.24 -12.33 -10.22
C LYS A 29 -22.66 -10.87 -10.12
N LEU A 30 -23.95 -10.59 -9.93
CA LEU A 30 -24.47 -9.22 -9.77
C LEU A 30 -23.80 -8.48 -8.61
N ARG A 31 -23.64 -9.13 -7.45
CA ARG A 31 -22.92 -8.55 -6.31
C ARG A 31 -21.46 -8.24 -6.66
N THR A 32 -20.79 -9.14 -7.36
CA THR A 32 -19.40 -8.96 -7.78
C THR A 32 -19.25 -7.80 -8.75
N ASP A 33 -20.14 -7.69 -9.73
CA ASP A 33 -20.11 -6.62 -10.74
C ASP A 33 -20.43 -5.26 -10.10
N MET A 34 -21.39 -5.21 -9.18
CA MET A 34 -21.67 -4.01 -8.37
C MET A 34 -20.46 -3.59 -7.53
N MET A 35 -19.77 -4.54 -6.88
CA MET A 35 -18.56 -4.21 -6.11
C MET A 35 -17.42 -3.69 -6.98
N LYS A 36 -17.25 -4.22 -8.20
CA LYS A 36 -16.25 -3.71 -9.16
C LYS A 36 -16.54 -2.27 -9.57
N GLU A 37 -17.81 -1.95 -9.83
CA GLU A 37 -18.22 -0.59 -10.16
C GLU A 37 -17.94 0.37 -9.02
N GLN A 38 -18.33 0.00 -7.79
CA GLN A 38 -18.05 0.81 -6.59
C GLN A 38 -16.55 1.04 -6.38
N LEU A 39 -15.70 0.01 -6.57
CA LEU A 39 -14.24 0.16 -6.51
C LEU A 39 -13.70 1.12 -7.60
N SER A 40 -14.27 1.07 -8.79
CA SER A 40 -13.91 1.98 -9.89
C SER A 40 -14.25 3.44 -9.54
N THR A 41 -15.47 3.69 -9.08
CA THR A 41 -15.91 5.02 -8.63
C THR A 41 -15.04 5.52 -7.49
N PHE A 42 -14.77 4.67 -6.50
CA PHE A 42 -13.92 5.03 -5.37
C PHE A 42 -12.51 5.40 -5.82
N ARG A 43 -11.92 4.60 -6.72
CA ARG A 43 -10.57 4.87 -7.24
C ARG A 43 -10.50 6.25 -7.92
N SER A 44 -11.51 6.61 -8.71
CA SER A 44 -11.59 7.92 -9.37
C SER A 44 -11.75 9.07 -8.36
N GLN A 45 -12.57 8.89 -7.33
CA GLN A 45 -12.73 9.91 -6.28
C GLN A 45 -11.46 10.08 -5.44
N LEU A 46 -10.80 8.98 -5.08
CA LEU A 46 -9.54 8.99 -4.35
C LEU A 46 -8.44 9.70 -5.16
N GLU A 47 -8.46 9.52 -6.47
CA GLU A 47 -7.55 10.19 -7.39
C GLU A 47 -7.79 11.69 -7.42
N GLU A 48 -9.04 12.12 -7.61
CA GLU A 48 -9.40 13.53 -7.62
C GLU A 48 -9.04 14.19 -6.28
N PHE A 49 -9.33 13.52 -5.17
CA PHE A 49 -8.93 13.94 -3.84
C PHE A 49 -7.42 14.16 -3.74
N ALA A 50 -6.65 13.17 -4.17
CA ALA A 50 -5.20 13.23 -4.08
C ALA A 50 -4.59 14.28 -5.01
N ARG A 51 -5.17 14.49 -6.21
CA ARG A 51 -4.78 15.59 -7.13
C ARG A 51 -5.01 16.95 -6.46
N LYS A 52 -6.19 17.14 -5.87
CA LYS A 52 -6.60 18.39 -5.22
C LYS A 52 -5.76 18.71 -3.98
N HIS A 53 -5.41 17.67 -3.21
CA HIS A 53 -4.71 17.81 -1.94
C HIS A 53 -3.23 17.41 -2.00
N LYS A 54 -2.64 17.32 -3.21
CA LYS A 54 -1.26 16.88 -3.44
C LYS A 54 -0.25 17.62 -2.54
N ASN A 55 -0.34 18.95 -2.48
CA ASN A 55 0.59 19.76 -1.69
C ASN A 55 0.40 19.57 -0.18
N ASP A 56 -0.84 19.36 0.26
CA ASP A 56 -1.16 19.12 1.66
C ASP A 56 -0.62 17.76 2.11
N ILE A 57 -0.82 16.72 1.29
CA ILE A 57 -0.26 15.37 1.50
C ILE A 57 1.27 15.46 1.57
N ARG A 58 1.88 16.29 0.72
CA ARG A 58 3.33 16.44 0.68
C ARG A 58 3.88 17.20 1.90
N LYS A 59 3.24 18.28 2.34
CA LYS A 59 3.75 19.18 3.39
C LYS A 59 3.39 18.75 4.81
N ASN A 60 2.23 18.13 5.02
CA ASN A 60 1.73 17.77 6.33
C ASN A 60 1.89 16.25 6.59
N PRO A 61 2.81 15.82 7.47
CA PRO A 61 3.05 14.41 7.72
C PRO A 61 1.84 13.68 8.32
N ALA A 62 1.05 14.34 9.17
CA ALA A 62 -0.13 13.72 9.77
C ALA A 62 -1.19 13.42 8.71
N PHE A 63 -1.41 14.37 7.79
CA PHE A 63 -2.33 14.18 6.69
C PHE A 63 -1.82 13.17 5.67
N ARG A 64 -0.50 13.13 5.42
CA ARG A 64 0.14 12.09 4.61
C ARG A 64 -0.11 10.69 5.16
N ALA A 65 0.05 10.50 6.47
CA ALA A 65 -0.20 9.23 7.13
C ALA A 65 -1.67 8.79 6.99
N GLN A 66 -2.62 9.70 7.21
CA GLN A 66 -4.05 9.44 7.02
C GLN A 66 -4.39 9.07 5.56
N PHE A 67 -3.78 9.75 4.59
CA PHE A 67 -3.93 9.41 3.18
C PHE A 67 -3.45 7.98 2.89
N HIS A 68 -2.29 7.59 3.43
CA HIS A 68 -1.79 6.23 3.28
C HIS A 68 -2.68 5.18 3.95
N GLU A 69 -3.24 5.46 5.12
CA GLU A 69 -4.19 4.58 5.80
C GLU A 69 -5.45 4.38 4.98
N MET A 70 -6.00 5.46 4.41
CA MET A 70 -7.14 5.41 3.50
C MET A 70 -6.85 4.52 2.29
N CYS A 71 -5.67 4.64 1.67
CA CYS A 71 -5.29 3.77 0.55
C CYS A 71 -5.17 2.29 1.00
N ALA A 72 -4.54 2.04 2.15
CA ALA A 72 -4.33 0.69 2.69
C ALA A 72 -5.64 -0.05 3.01
N ASN A 73 -6.61 0.65 3.59
CA ASN A 73 -7.93 0.08 3.94
C ASN A 73 -8.70 -0.46 2.73
N ILE A 74 -8.33 -0.03 1.52
CA ILE A 74 -8.99 -0.38 0.26
C ILE A 74 -8.12 -1.33 -0.56
N GLY A 75 -6.95 -1.71 -0.03
CA GLY A 75 -5.98 -2.58 -0.71
C GLY A 75 -5.23 -1.87 -1.83
N VAL A 76 -5.12 -0.54 -1.79
CA VAL A 76 -4.36 0.25 -2.75
C VAL A 76 -3.04 0.70 -2.10
N ASP A 77 -1.90 0.37 -2.72
CA ASP A 77 -0.61 0.96 -2.34
C ASP A 77 -0.30 2.14 -3.29
N PRO A 78 -0.33 3.39 -2.80
CA PRO A 78 -0.05 4.56 -3.62
C PRO A 78 1.42 4.62 -4.09
N LEU A 79 2.28 3.74 -3.58
CA LEU A 79 3.71 3.66 -3.88
C LEU A 79 4.11 2.39 -4.66
N ALA A 80 3.17 1.53 -5.08
CA ALA A 80 3.50 0.20 -5.63
C ALA A 80 4.09 0.21 -7.06
N SER A 81 3.92 1.27 -7.85
CA SER A 81 4.39 1.24 -9.25
C SER A 81 4.75 2.61 -9.80
N ASN A 82 5.90 2.70 -10.47
CA ASN A 82 6.35 3.87 -11.26
C ASN A 82 5.54 4.08 -12.54
N LYS A 83 4.88 3.03 -13.03
CA LYS A 83 3.86 3.11 -14.09
C LYS A 83 2.45 3.04 -13.50
N GLY A 84 2.38 3.13 -12.17
CA GLY A 84 1.15 3.14 -11.43
C GLY A 84 0.55 4.53 -11.53
N PHE A 85 -0.75 4.55 -11.76
CA PHE A 85 -1.59 5.72 -11.78
C PHE A 85 -1.27 6.77 -10.71
N TRP A 86 -0.89 6.33 -9.51
CA TRP A 86 -0.58 7.17 -8.36
C TRP A 86 0.80 7.84 -8.41
N ALA A 87 1.82 7.17 -8.97
CA ALA A 87 3.17 7.70 -9.00
C ALA A 87 3.31 8.83 -10.03
N GLU A 88 2.85 8.59 -11.26
CA GLU A 88 2.93 9.55 -12.37
C GLU A 88 2.07 10.79 -12.13
N LEU A 89 0.91 10.62 -11.49
CA LEU A 89 -0.05 11.70 -11.33
C LEU A 89 0.18 12.57 -10.09
N LEU A 90 0.60 11.97 -8.98
CA LEU A 90 0.66 12.67 -7.70
C LEU A 90 2.08 13.04 -7.29
N GLY A 91 3.13 12.45 -7.89
CA GLY A 91 4.52 12.70 -7.48
C GLY A 91 4.80 12.32 -6.02
N ILE A 92 3.90 11.54 -5.38
CA ILE A 92 4.10 11.01 -4.03
C ILE A 92 5.23 9.98 -4.07
N GLY A 93 5.33 9.18 -5.15
CA GLY A 93 6.44 8.27 -5.38
C GLY A 93 7.80 8.99 -5.35
N ASP A 94 7.91 10.12 -6.04
CA ASP A 94 9.17 10.90 -6.13
C ASP A 94 9.69 11.33 -4.75
N PHE A 95 8.79 11.75 -3.85
CA PHE A 95 9.15 12.08 -2.47
C PHE A 95 9.80 10.89 -1.76
N TYR A 96 9.23 9.69 -1.88
CA TYR A 96 9.77 8.49 -1.24
C TYR A 96 11.03 7.96 -1.91
N TYR A 97 11.19 8.14 -3.22
CA TYR A 97 12.44 7.81 -3.91
C TYR A 97 13.57 8.75 -3.51
N GLU A 98 13.32 10.05 -3.48
CA GLU A 98 14.30 11.02 -3.00
C GLU A 98 14.67 10.73 -1.54
N LEU A 99 13.68 10.43 -0.69
CA LEU A 99 13.92 10.04 0.69
C LEU A 99 14.75 8.75 0.78
N GLY A 100 14.47 7.76 -0.07
CA GLY A 100 15.24 6.51 -0.15
C GLY A 100 16.71 6.76 -0.48
N VAL A 101 17.01 7.65 -1.43
CA VAL A 101 18.39 8.05 -1.75
C VAL A 101 19.06 8.72 -0.55
N GLN A 102 18.37 9.65 0.11
CA GLN A 102 18.90 10.32 1.31
C GLN A 102 19.20 9.33 2.44
N ILE A 103 18.35 8.30 2.63
CA ILE A 103 18.57 7.22 3.60
C ILE A 103 19.83 6.43 3.25
N ILE A 104 20.03 6.08 1.98
CA ILE A 104 21.23 5.38 1.52
C ILE A 104 22.48 6.21 1.84
N GLU A 105 22.48 7.50 1.53
CA GLU A 105 23.61 8.39 1.82
C GLU A 105 23.92 8.44 3.32
N VAL A 106 22.91 8.58 4.19
CA VAL A 106 23.11 8.58 5.65
C VAL A 106 23.71 7.24 6.11
N CYS A 107 23.24 6.12 5.55
CA CYS A 107 23.81 4.81 5.85
C CYS A 107 25.28 4.70 5.44
N MET A 108 25.67 5.24 4.28
CA MET A 108 27.07 5.26 3.84
C MET A 108 27.95 6.11 4.77
N LEU A 109 27.46 7.28 5.16
CA LEU A 109 28.22 8.24 5.99
C LEU A 109 28.43 7.78 7.42
N THR A 110 27.44 7.10 7.99
CA THR A 110 27.48 6.66 9.39
C THR A 110 28.11 5.26 9.54
N ARG A 111 28.35 4.54 8.44
CA ARG A 111 28.84 3.14 8.44
C ARG A 111 30.12 2.94 9.24
N SER A 112 31.11 3.84 9.10
CA SER A 112 32.38 3.73 9.83
C SER A 112 32.22 3.87 11.35
N HIS A 113 31.13 4.49 11.81
CA HIS A 113 30.85 4.74 13.22
C HIS A 113 29.93 3.69 13.84
N ASN A 114 28.94 3.19 13.09
CA ASN A 114 27.89 2.31 13.63
C ASN A 114 27.84 0.91 12.99
N GLY A 115 28.76 0.60 12.06
CA GLY A 115 28.83 -0.70 11.39
C GLY A 115 27.64 -1.01 10.46
N GLY A 116 26.87 0.00 10.06
CA GLY A 116 25.68 -0.16 9.22
C GLY A 116 24.40 -0.47 9.98
N LEU A 117 24.33 -0.17 11.27
CA LEU A 117 23.12 -0.26 12.08
C LEU A 117 22.78 1.11 12.68
N ILE A 118 21.60 1.64 12.36
CA ILE A 118 21.16 2.98 12.80
C ILE A 118 19.73 2.93 13.31
N SER A 119 19.42 3.64 14.39
CA SER A 119 18.03 3.74 14.88
C SER A 119 17.21 4.62 13.94
N LEU A 120 15.89 4.37 13.81
CA LEU A 120 15.06 5.26 12.98
C LEU A 120 15.02 6.69 13.51
N GLN A 121 15.09 6.88 14.83
CA GLN A 121 15.14 8.20 15.44
C GLN A 121 16.41 8.97 15.01
N GLU A 122 17.57 8.33 15.06
CA GLU A 122 18.84 8.91 14.62
C GLU A 122 18.87 9.17 13.12
N LEU A 123 18.37 8.22 12.31
CA LEU A 123 18.20 8.38 10.87
C LEU A 123 17.32 9.59 10.55
N CYS A 124 16.16 9.72 11.20
CA CYS A 124 15.28 10.87 11.05
C CYS A 124 15.98 12.18 11.44
N ASN A 125 16.79 12.20 12.49
CA ASN A 125 17.55 13.38 12.89
C ASN A 125 18.58 13.79 11.81
N HIS A 126 19.34 12.85 11.26
CA HIS A 126 20.26 13.12 10.15
C HIS A 126 19.53 13.66 8.91
N LEU A 127 18.39 13.07 8.55
CA LEU A 127 17.58 13.50 7.42
C LEU A 127 17.02 14.91 7.62
N ARG A 128 16.54 15.23 8.84
CA ARG A 128 16.05 16.58 9.19
C ARG A 128 17.15 17.63 9.14
N GLN A 129 18.35 17.31 9.60
CA GLN A 129 19.50 18.23 9.55
C GLN A 129 19.94 18.52 8.10
N ARG A 130 19.85 17.53 7.21
CA ARG A 130 20.19 17.68 5.79
C ARG A 130 19.13 18.41 4.97
N ARG A 131 17.87 18.37 5.42
CA ARG A 131 16.76 19.06 4.75
C ARG A 131 16.76 20.54 5.14
N LYS A 132 16.72 21.41 4.12
CA LYS A 132 16.52 22.86 4.31
C LYS A 132 15.17 23.11 4.99
N LYS A 133 15.03 24.22 5.74
CA LYS A 133 13.80 24.61 6.46
C LYS A 133 12.51 24.57 5.60
N ASP A 134 12.62 24.80 4.29
CA ASP A 134 11.47 24.79 3.36
C ASP A 134 11.11 23.42 2.78
N ARG A 135 11.89 22.36 3.09
CA ARG A 135 11.58 20.99 2.65
C ARG A 135 10.59 20.33 3.59
N GLU A 136 9.93 19.30 3.08
CA GLU A 136 8.83 18.64 3.77
C GLU A 136 9.33 17.89 4.99
N ALA A 137 8.57 17.97 6.08
CA ALA A 137 8.86 17.26 7.30
C ALA A 137 8.81 15.75 7.07
N VAL A 138 9.78 15.04 7.66
CA VAL A 138 9.94 13.59 7.57
C VAL A 138 9.73 12.95 8.95
N THR A 139 8.95 11.88 8.97
CA THR A 139 8.63 11.05 10.13
C THR A 139 9.25 9.67 10.00
N GLU A 140 9.21 8.89 11.08
CA GLU A 140 9.67 7.50 11.06
C GLU A 140 8.83 6.62 10.13
N ASP A 141 7.52 6.88 10.04
CA ASP A 141 6.62 6.19 9.09
C ASP A 141 7.07 6.43 7.64
N ASP A 142 7.47 7.67 7.32
CA ASP A 142 7.99 7.98 5.98
C ASP A 142 9.28 7.21 5.67
N CYS A 143 10.17 7.12 6.66
CA CYS A 143 11.42 6.36 6.55
C CYS A 143 11.13 4.87 6.34
N LEU A 144 10.22 4.28 7.11
CA LEU A 144 9.81 2.88 6.96
C LEU A 144 9.26 2.60 5.56
N ARG A 145 8.38 3.47 5.06
CA ARG A 145 7.83 3.36 3.70
C ARG A 145 8.92 3.46 2.65
N ALA A 146 9.83 4.44 2.75
CA ALA A 146 10.96 4.58 1.83
C ALA A 146 11.88 3.34 1.85
N ILE A 147 12.24 2.84 3.04
CA ILE A 147 13.06 1.63 3.20
C ILE A 147 12.37 0.42 2.58
N SER A 148 11.04 0.29 2.72
CA SER A 148 10.30 -0.81 2.08
C SER A 148 10.48 -0.83 0.56
N LYS A 149 10.64 0.34 -0.07
CA LYS A 149 10.87 0.46 -1.52
C LYS A 149 12.31 0.17 -1.91
N LEU A 150 13.27 0.36 -1.01
CA LEU A 150 14.66 -0.04 -1.25
C LEU A 150 14.85 -1.57 -1.35
N LYS A 151 13.88 -2.38 -0.88
CA LYS A 151 13.95 -3.85 -0.97
C LYS A 151 14.07 -4.37 -2.40
N VAL A 152 13.63 -3.60 -3.40
CA VAL A 152 13.78 -3.98 -4.83
C VAL A 152 15.25 -4.01 -5.28
N LEU A 153 16.15 -3.34 -4.54
CA LEU A 153 17.58 -3.34 -4.78
C LEU A 153 18.30 -4.56 -4.16
N GLY A 154 17.56 -5.46 -3.50
CA GLY A 154 18.08 -6.66 -2.84
C GLY A 154 17.99 -6.59 -1.31
N SER A 155 18.69 -7.50 -0.62
CA SER A 155 18.68 -7.64 0.84
C SER A 155 19.61 -6.67 1.58
N GLY A 156 19.97 -5.55 0.93
CA GLY A 156 20.91 -4.57 1.44
C GLY A 156 20.38 -3.71 2.58
N PHE A 157 19.06 -3.47 2.63
CA PHE A 157 18.42 -2.59 3.62
C PHE A 157 17.28 -3.33 4.30
N GLU A 158 17.31 -3.40 5.62
CA GLU A 158 16.35 -4.18 6.40
C GLU A 158 15.96 -3.47 7.68
N THR A 159 14.65 -3.40 7.93
CA THR A 159 14.09 -2.85 9.17
C THR A 159 14.01 -3.95 10.22
N ILE A 160 14.58 -3.71 11.40
CA ILE A 160 14.53 -4.61 12.55
C ILE A 160 13.68 -3.94 13.62
N THR A 161 12.56 -4.57 13.98
CA THR A 161 11.66 -4.08 15.03
C THR A 161 11.68 -5.04 16.21
N ARG A 162 12.09 -4.54 17.39
CA ARG A 162 11.88 -5.20 18.69
C ARG A 162 11.08 -4.26 19.59
N SER A 163 11.72 -3.61 20.56
CA SER A 163 11.14 -2.51 21.32
C SER A 163 11.30 -1.15 20.62
N TRP A 164 12.28 -1.07 19.71
CA TRP A 164 12.58 0.10 18.87
C TRP A 164 12.78 -0.36 17.43
N SER A 165 12.63 0.57 16.49
CA SER A 165 12.83 0.32 15.06
C SER A 165 14.23 0.76 14.62
N TRP A 166 14.95 -0.15 13.97
CA TRP A 166 16.31 0.04 13.48
C TRP A 166 16.39 -0.24 11.99
N LEU A 167 17.29 0.42 11.30
CA LEU A 167 17.69 0.12 9.93
C LEU A 167 19.06 -0.54 9.93
N ARG A 168 19.15 -1.72 9.30
CA ARG A 168 20.39 -2.43 8.99
C ARG A 168 20.71 -2.27 7.51
N ALA A 169 21.87 -1.69 7.19
CA ALA A 169 22.41 -1.52 5.85
C ALA A 169 23.63 -2.44 5.63
N LYS A 170 23.42 -3.59 4.99
CA LYS A 170 24.46 -4.59 4.70
C LYS A 170 25.27 -4.29 3.44
N ALA A 171 24.61 -3.81 2.39
CA ALA A 171 25.14 -3.78 1.02
C ALA A 171 25.73 -2.42 0.60
N LEU A 172 26.42 -1.73 1.50
CA LEU A 172 27.09 -0.46 1.25
C LEU A 172 28.60 -0.54 1.50
#